data_AF-A0A538DIT4-F1
#
_entry.id   AF-A0A538DIT4-F1
#
_cell.length_a   1.000
_cell.length_b   1.000
_cell.length_c   1.000
_cell.angle_alpha   90.00
_cell.angle_beta   90.00
_cell.angle_gamma   90.00
#
_symmetry.space_group_name_H-M   'P 1'
#
loop_
_entity.id
_entity.type
_entity.pdbx_description
1 polymer ?
#
loop_
_entity_poly.entity_id
_entity_poly.type
_entity_poly.pdbx_seq_one_letter_code
_entity_poly.pdbx_strand_id
1 'polypeptide(L)'
;MARTTFLAALVVTAVLAGASSGAARPSAQKSPPGSPVFVISGRGWGHGVGMAQWGAQGFAQQGYSYDEILAHYYHGTTLGQASITKVRVFL
;
A
#
# COMPACT_ATOMS: atom_id res chain seq x y z
N MET A 1 22.15 -40.14 -46.13
CA MET A 1 22.23 -39.86 -44.67
C MET A 1 23.10 -38.62 -44.53
N ALA A 2 22.77 -37.50 -43.88
CA ALA A 2 21.66 -37.12 -43.03
C ALA A 2 21.34 -35.64 -43.34
N ARG A 3 20.05 -35.35 -43.60
CA ARG A 3 19.49 -34.02 -43.82
C ARG A 3 18.73 -33.66 -42.55
N THR A 4 19.39 -33.16 -41.50
CA THR A 4 18.70 -32.89 -40.23
C THR A 4 19.44 -31.91 -39.30
N THR A 5 19.67 -30.68 -39.74
CA THR A 5 20.13 -29.59 -38.84
C THR A 5 19.55 -28.23 -39.21
N PHE A 6 18.24 -28.10 -39.45
CA PHE A 6 17.61 -26.79 -39.73
C PHE A 6 16.17 -26.67 -39.20
N LEU A 7 15.87 -27.21 -38.01
CA LEU A 7 14.52 -27.09 -37.40
C LEU A 7 14.51 -26.59 -35.94
N ALA A 8 15.64 -26.17 -35.39
CA ALA A 8 15.70 -25.67 -34.01
C ALA A 8 15.66 -24.13 -33.88
N ALA A 9 15.61 -23.39 -34.99
CA ALA A 9 15.63 -21.92 -34.96
C ALA A 9 14.26 -21.26 -35.21
N LEU A 10 13.23 -22.01 -35.63
CA LEU A 10 11.89 -21.45 -35.88
C LEU A 10 10.93 -21.59 -34.67
N VAL A 11 11.31 -22.39 -33.66
CA VAL A 11 10.51 -22.52 -32.43
C VAL A 11 10.88 -21.43 -31.41
N VAL A 12 12.07 -20.83 -31.53
CA VAL A 12 12.57 -19.78 -30.63
C VAL A 12 11.90 -18.41 -30.87
N THR A 13 11.24 -18.20 -32.02
CA THR A 13 10.47 -16.97 -32.29
C THR A 13 9.02 -17.01 -31.79
N ALA A 14 8.48 -18.17 -31.42
CA ALA A 14 7.08 -18.29 -30.98
C ALA A 14 6.87 -18.11 -29.46
N VAL A 15 7.93 -18.07 -28.66
CA VAL A 15 7.82 -17.90 -27.19
C VAL A 15 7.93 -16.44 -26.75
N LEU A 16 8.33 -15.52 -27.64
CA LEU A 16 8.48 -14.09 -27.32
C LEU A 16 7.24 -13.23 -27.58
N ALA A 17 6.13 -13.81 -28.04
CA ALA A 17 4.89 -13.08 -28.35
C ALA A 17 3.79 -13.20 -27.28
N GLY A 18 4.14 -13.59 -26.04
CA GLY A 18 3.17 -14.01 -25.03
C GLY A 18 3.32 -13.37 -23.65
N ALA A 19 3.49 -12.05 -23.53
CA ALA A 19 3.28 -11.35 -22.25
C ALA A 19 3.20 -9.83 -22.40
N SER A 20 2.11 -9.31 -22.95
CA SER A 20 1.65 -7.97 -22.60
C SER A 20 0.13 -7.91 -22.61
N SER A 21 -0.50 -8.87 -21.92
CA SER A 21 -1.80 -8.62 -21.32
C SER A 21 -1.59 -7.61 -20.19
N GLY A 22 -1.36 -6.35 -20.56
CA GLY A 22 -1.60 -5.24 -19.65
C GLY A 22 -3.04 -5.40 -19.20
N ALA A 23 -3.24 -5.85 -17.96
CA ALA A 23 -4.56 -5.97 -17.38
C ALA A 23 -5.23 -4.60 -17.53
N ALA A 24 -6.16 -4.50 -18.48
CA ALA A 24 -6.92 -3.29 -18.70
C ALA A 24 -7.56 -2.99 -17.35
N ARG A 25 -7.16 -1.88 -16.73
CA ARG A 25 -7.81 -1.38 -15.53
C ARG A 25 -9.30 -1.30 -15.88
N PRO A 26 -10.21 -1.89 -15.10
CA PRO A 26 -11.62 -1.78 -15.39
C PRO A 26 -11.92 -0.28 -15.50
N SER A 27 -12.35 0.14 -16.68
CA SER A 27 -12.83 1.49 -16.89
C SER A 27 -14.02 1.66 -15.96
N ALA A 28 -14.03 2.73 -15.17
CA ALA A 28 -15.18 3.06 -14.34
C ALA A 28 -16.39 3.22 -15.27
N GLN A 29 -17.27 2.23 -15.28
CA GLN A 29 -18.47 2.26 -16.11
C GLN A 29 -19.38 3.36 -15.57
N LYS A 30 -19.58 4.41 -16.37
CA LYS A 30 -20.48 5.51 -16.00
C LYS A 30 -21.90 4.96 -15.89
N SER A 31 -22.49 5.05 -14.70
CA SER A 31 -23.85 4.55 -14.46
C SER A 31 -24.87 5.20 -15.40
N PRO A 32 -25.90 4.46 -15.86
CA PRO A 32 -26.98 5.01 -16.67
C PRO A 32 -27.65 6.22 -15.99
N PRO A 33 -28.07 7.25 -16.75
CA PRO A 33 -28.81 8.38 -16.19
C PRO A 33 -30.08 7.88 -15.49
N GLY A 34 -30.31 8.34 -14.25
CA GLY A 34 -31.42 7.89 -13.39
C GLY A 34 -31.10 6.75 -12.42
N SER A 35 -29.87 6.22 -12.43
CA SER A 35 -29.43 5.25 -11.41
C SER A 35 -29.38 5.92 -10.02
N PRO A 36 -29.90 5.28 -8.95
CA PRO A 36 -29.83 5.84 -7.60
C PRO A 36 -28.36 5.99 -7.17
N VAL A 37 -27.97 7.20 -6.77
CA VAL A 37 -26.63 7.50 -6.26
C VAL A 37 -26.65 7.43 -4.75
N PHE A 38 -25.80 6.58 -4.17
CA PHE A 38 -25.56 6.56 -2.73
C PHE A 38 -24.27 7.33 -2.42
N VAL A 39 -24.40 8.47 -1.75
CA VAL A 39 -23.25 9.30 -1.35
C VAL A 39 -22.92 9.00 0.12
N ILE A 40 -21.71 8.50 0.35
CA ILE A 40 -21.17 8.30 1.70
C ILE A 40 -20.16 9.41 1.97
N SER A 41 -20.41 10.20 3.00
CA SER A 41 -19.47 11.22 3.47
C SER A 41 -18.85 10.77 4.80
N GLY A 42 -17.52 10.75 4.86
CA GLY A 42 -16.74 10.36 6.03
C GLY A 42 -15.51 11.25 6.22
N ARG A 43 -14.84 11.07 7.36
CA ARG A 43 -13.60 11.78 7.72
C ARG A 43 -12.61 10.82 8.37
N GLY A 44 -11.34 11.20 8.34
CA GLY A 44 -10.24 10.39 8.89
C GLY A 44 -9.67 9.39 7.90
N TRP A 45 -8.48 8.88 8.21
CA TRP A 45 -7.76 7.86 7.46
C TRP A 45 -7.14 6.87 8.45
N GLY A 46 -7.65 5.64 8.47
CA GLY A 46 -7.20 4.57 9.38
C GLY A 46 -8.31 4.06 10.30
N HIS A 47 -7.95 3.15 11.21
CA HIS A 47 -8.88 2.49 12.13
C HIS A 47 -9.22 3.31 13.38
N GLY A 48 -8.59 4.48 13.55
CA GLY A 48 -8.95 5.44 14.61
C GLY A 48 -8.60 5.02 16.04
N VAL A 49 -7.65 4.08 16.22
CA VAL A 49 -7.21 3.63 17.55
C VAL A 49 -5.74 3.95 17.76
N GLY A 50 -5.39 4.41 18.96
CA GLY A 50 -4.02 4.78 19.32
C GLY A 50 -3.64 6.15 18.77
N MET A 51 -2.43 6.26 18.24
CA MET A 51 -1.87 7.53 17.79
C MET A 51 -2.31 7.92 16.37
N ALA A 52 -2.92 9.10 16.23
CA ALA A 52 -3.13 9.73 14.94
C ALA A 52 -1.83 10.35 14.44
N GLN A 53 -1.27 9.82 13.34
CA GLN A 53 0.04 10.27 12.80
C GLN A 53 0.06 11.77 12.49
N TRP A 54 -0.97 12.28 11.80
CA TRP A 54 -1.11 13.70 11.50
C TRP A 54 -1.30 14.56 12.75
N GLY A 55 -1.97 14.04 13.78
CA GLY A 55 -2.12 14.73 15.05
C GLY A 55 -0.79 14.82 15.82
N ALA A 56 -0.02 13.73 15.85
CA ALA A 56 1.33 13.72 16.43
C ALA A 56 2.26 14.71 15.72
N GLN A 57 2.21 14.79 14.39
CA GLN A 57 2.92 15.83 13.63
C GLN A 57 2.48 17.24 14.04
N GLY A 58 1.19 17.49 14.21
CA GLY A 58 0.66 18.78 14.65
C GLY A 58 1.16 19.19 16.04
N PHE A 59 1.20 18.25 17.00
CA PHE A 59 1.78 18.50 18.32
C PHE A 59 3.28 18.79 18.25
N ALA A 60 4.04 18.02 17.44
CA ALA A 60 5.47 18.28 17.25
C ALA A 60 5.74 19.68 16.65
N GLN A 61 4.90 20.13 15.71
CA GLN A 61 4.97 21.49 15.16
C GLN A 61 4.65 22.58 16.19
N GLN A 62 3.90 22.25 17.23
CA GLN A 62 3.61 23.13 18.37
C GLN A 62 4.67 23.05 19.47
N GLY A 63 5.72 22.23 19.29
CA GLY A 63 6.85 22.13 20.21
C GLY A 63 6.72 21.06 21.28
N TYR A 64 5.69 20.21 21.23
CA TYR A 64 5.55 19.10 22.17
C TYR A 64 6.64 18.05 21.94
N SER A 65 7.18 17.51 23.02
CA SER A 65 8.16 16.42 22.96
C SER A 65 7.49 15.08 22.66
N TYR A 66 8.28 14.09 22.23
CA TYR A 66 7.76 12.78 21.85
C TYR A 66 7.06 12.06 23.01
N ASP A 67 7.53 12.26 24.24
CA ASP A 67 6.98 11.67 25.46
C ASP A 67 5.64 12.31 25.83
N GLU A 68 5.49 13.63 25.68
CA GLU A 68 4.21 14.33 25.85
C GLU A 68 3.17 13.87 24.83
N ILE A 69 3.60 13.72 23.56
CA ILE A 69 2.74 13.22 22.47
C ILE A 69 2.29 11.78 22.77
N LEU A 70 3.21 10.91 23.17
CA LEU A 70 2.88 9.52 23.50
C LEU A 70 1.94 9.44 24.72
N ALA A 71 2.19 10.24 25.74
CA ALA A 71 1.33 10.31 26.92
C ALA A 71 -0.10 10.76 26.57
N HIS A 72 -0.27 11.65 25.60
CA HIS A 72 -1.59 12.07 25.10
C HIS A 72 -2.38 10.94 24.43
N TYR A 73 -1.72 10.08 23.64
CA TYR A 73 -2.40 9.00 22.91
C TYR A 73 -2.53 7.69 23.69
N TYR A 74 -1.62 7.46 24.65
CA TYR A 74 -1.52 6.19 25.37
C TYR A 74 -1.54 6.43 26.89
N HIS A 75 -2.71 6.77 27.40
CA HIS A 75 -2.91 7.00 28.84
C HIS A 75 -2.53 5.78 29.69
N GLY A 76 -1.91 6.04 30.84
CA GLY A 76 -1.50 5.00 31.78
C GLY A 76 -0.27 4.19 31.34
N THR A 77 0.40 4.60 30.27
CA THR A 77 1.66 3.97 29.84
C THR A 77 2.88 4.74 30.36
N THR A 78 4.02 4.06 30.39
CA THR A 78 5.33 4.64 30.75
C THR A 78 6.34 4.27 29.69
N LEU A 79 7.29 5.18 29.42
CA LEU A 79 8.40 4.89 28.53
C LEU A 79 9.38 3.90 29.18
N GLY A 80 9.90 2.98 28.39
CA GLY A 80 10.86 1.97 28.81
C GLY A 80 11.87 1.67 27.72
N GLN A 81 13.02 1.12 28.11
CA GLN A 81 14.03 0.66 27.18
C GLN A 81 13.65 -0.71 26.63
N ALA A 82 13.65 -0.85 25.31
CA ALA A 82 13.46 -2.15 24.68
C ALA A 82 14.79 -2.93 24.66
N SER A 83 14.76 -4.21 25.01
CA SER A 83 15.94 -5.10 24.93
C SER A 83 16.35 -5.44 23.49
N ILE A 84 15.54 -5.07 22.50
CA ILE A 84 15.79 -5.32 21.08
C ILE A 84 16.27 -4.02 20.43
N THR A 85 17.52 -3.98 19.98
CA THR A 85 18.14 -2.80 19.38
C THR A 85 17.87 -2.66 17.88
N LYS A 86 17.46 -3.74 17.21
CA LYS A 86 17.26 -3.75 15.75
C LYS A 86 16.01 -4.52 15.37
N VAL A 87 15.03 -3.80 14.85
CA VAL A 87 13.81 -4.36 14.29
C VAL A 87 13.88 -4.23 12.77
N ARG A 88 13.61 -5.31 12.04
CA ARG A 88 13.46 -5.28 10.59
C ARG A 88 11.98 -5.42 10.24
N VAL A 89 11.51 -4.52 9.40
CA VAL A 89 10.17 -4.59 8.81
C VAL A 89 10.35 -5.12 7.41
N PHE A 90 9.81 -6.31 7.13
CA PHE A 90 9.77 -6.86 5.79
C PHE A 90 8.52 -6.29 5.09
N LEU A 91 8.72 -5.71 3.91
CA LEU A 91 7.68 -5.15 3.05
C LEU A 91 7.47 -6.06 1.85
#